data_AF-A0A0W0VIT8-F1
#
_entry.id   AF-A0A0W0VIT8-F1
#
_cell.length_a   1.000
_cell.length_b   1.000
_cell.length_c   1.000
_cell.angle_alpha   90.00
_cell.angle_beta   90.00
_cell.angle_gamma   90.00
#
_symmetry.space_group_name_H-M   'P 1'
#
loop_
_entity.id
_entity.type
_entity.pdbx_description
1 polymer ?
#
loop_
_entity_poly.entity_id
_entity_poly.type
_entity_poly.pdbx_seq_one_letter_code
_entity_poly.pdbx_strand_id
1 'polypeptide(L)'
;MAILNPNSSDTLKRIALKYLHGEAIDVVRVRLQIECAEFNEGAKQLYKAVPLAVDRQDPYIHAILISLGIHPKTQSGEYERLLEKSKSLYDLLVHLSHGGHQQIADLLTLIEATKPRRNWTPLLLLGSGLTAMVGGIIYYKRQYVEAVFEWFKRTLPFVINWFSKTFSVLKSLPLLGILFNSLSLVWSWYLTLSSGTISLTQKISSLFFTSLTLGLKISAYLFSYLAGGIMGYPAATLFVLSASIDLFKSLFELGTNIYALAKLPALQEEDEGNWVKQAEFIRKKNFHQRSLQGAWVSLVAAILTTIAVAIWCFSPPSLAVAVCSVVFITLIALAKNSILTHINEYYAQSLQKSIRSIEAVPSLEVYPSRQSIRYSQQLHDLQKKIQTLEEKEQNLQEPEKKLARRKLTIDNRRREKNEQGTEGVLNNSSLTRFSLFQPNANKAENLVELQGMEDEFPSRRTKSLDLF
;
A
#
# COMPACT_ATOMS: atom_id res chain seq x y z
N MET A 1 -3.84 22.58 8.21
CA MET A 1 -3.25 21.23 8.19
C MET A 1 -2.83 20.92 9.60
N ALA A 2 -3.35 19.85 10.21
CA ALA A 2 -2.86 19.40 11.49
C ALA A 2 -1.37 19.02 11.39
N ILE A 3 -0.56 19.52 12.33
CA ILE A 3 0.84 19.09 12.48
C ILE A 3 0.78 17.80 13.28
N LEU A 4 1.14 16.68 12.63
CA LEU A 4 1.16 15.37 13.29
C LEU A 4 2.37 15.27 14.23
N ASN A 5 2.14 14.76 15.43
CA ASN A 5 3.22 14.33 16.33
C ASN A 5 4.00 13.17 15.66
N PRO A 6 5.34 13.10 15.77
CA PRO A 6 6.15 11.98 15.27
C PRO A 6 5.58 10.59 15.62
N ASN A 7 5.05 10.42 16.84
CA ASN A 7 4.44 9.15 17.27
C ASN A 7 3.21 8.74 16.43
N SER A 8 2.37 9.71 16.05
CA SER A 8 1.17 9.48 15.22
C SER A 8 1.57 9.19 13.77
N SER A 9 2.58 9.90 13.26
CA SER A 9 3.19 9.60 11.95
C SER A 9 3.70 8.15 11.89
N ASP A 10 4.43 7.70 12.91
CA ASP A 10 4.94 6.33 12.97
C ASP A 10 3.83 5.29 13.12
N THR A 11 2.73 5.66 13.78
CA THR A 11 1.55 4.80 13.88
C THR A 11 0.87 4.61 12.53
N LEU A 12 0.71 5.67 11.73
CA LEU A 12 0.17 5.60 10.37
C LEU A 12 1.07 4.78 9.42
N LYS A 13 2.39 4.95 9.50
CA LYS A 13 3.37 4.13 8.77
C LYS A 13 3.28 2.66 9.16
N ARG A 14 3.16 2.38 10.46
CA ARG A 14 2.98 1.03 11.01
C ARG A 14 1.68 0.39 10.55
N ILE A 15 0.57 1.12 10.47
CA ILE A 15 -0.70 0.62 9.96
C ILE A 15 -0.53 0.17 8.50
N ALA A 16 0.10 1.00 7.66
CA ALA A 16 0.36 0.65 6.26
C ALA A 16 1.25 -0.60 6.13
N LEU A 17 2.33 -0.67 6.92
CA LEU A 17 3.23 -1.82 6.94
C LEU A 17 2.53 -3.11 7.39
N LYS A 18 1.73 -3.06 8.46
CA LYS A 18 0.98 -4.22 8.94
C LYS A 18 -0.04 -4.72 7.91
N TYR A 19 -0.69 -3.81 7.20
CA TYR A 19 -1.56 -4.17 6.09
C TYR A 19 -0.79 -4.88 4.96
N LEU A 20 0.45 -4.48 4.64
CA LEU A 20 1.27 -5.19 3.66
C LEU A 20 1.69 -6.59 4.12
N HIS A 21 1.71 -6.81 5.43
CA HIS A 21 2.08 -8.07 6.08
C HIS A 21 0.91 -9.01 6.38
N GLY A 22 -0.29 -8.77 5.85
CA GLY A 22 -1.41 -9.69 6.07
C GLY A 22 -2.35 -9.30 7.23
N GLU A 23 -2.22 -8.11 7.83
CA GLU A 23 -3.19 -7.70 8.86
C GLU A 23 -4.61 -7.61 8.25
N ALA A 24 -5.58 -8.19 8.97
CA ALA A 24 -6.95 -8.25 8.49
C ALA A 24 -7.51 -6.84 8.21
N ILE A 25 -8.22 -6.69 7.08
CA ILE A 25 -8.73 -5.39 6.60
C ILE A 25 -9.57 -4.69 7.67
N ASP A 26 -10.40 -5.43 8.40
CA ASP A 26 -11.25 -4.86 9.45
C ASP A 26 -10.43 -4.31 10.61
N VAL A 27 -9.32 -4.96 10.97
CA VAL A 27 -8.41 -4.49 12.03
C VAL A 27 -7.70 -3.21 11.58
N VAL A 28 -7.22 -3.17 10.33
CA VAL A 28 -6.61 -1.97 9.74
C VAL A 28 -7.62 -0.82 9.69
N ARG A 29 -8.87 -1.10 9.29
CA ARG A 29 -9.97 -0.12 9.28
C ARG A 29 -10.22 0.46 10.68
N VAL A 30 -10.31 -0.38 11.70
CA VAL A 30 -10.52 0.06 13.09
C VAL A 30 -9.35 0.93 13.57
N ARG A 31 -8.10 0.52 13.30
CA ARG A 31 -6.92 1.34 13.64
C ARG A 31 -6.98 2.71 12.95
N LEU A 32 -7.29 2.75 11.66
CA LEU A 32 -7.44 4.01 10.93
C LEU A 32 -8.57 4.87 11.49
N GLN A 33 -9.69 4.27 11.89
CA GLN A 33 -10.81 4.99 12.50
C GLN A 33 -10.46 5.61 13.86
N ILE A 34 -9.64 4.91 14.67
CA ILE A 34 -9.13 5.43 15.95
C ILE A 34 -8.28 6.68 15.69
N GLU A 35 -7.32 6.61 14.77
CA GLU A 35 -6.50 7.77 14.39
C GLU A 35 -7.36 8.92 13.83
N CYS A 36 -8.34 8.62 12.96
CA CYS A 36 -9.25 9.64 12.45
C CYS A 36 -10.10 10.30 13.54
N ALA A 37 -10.50 9.55 14.56
CA ALA A 37 -11.28 10.05 15.68
C ALA A 37 -10.44 10.94 16.61
N GLU A 38 -9.18 10.58 16.84
CA GLU A 38 -8.24 11.36 17.67
C GLU A 38 -7.98 12.75 17.07
N PHE A 39 -7.79 12.83 15.75
CA PHE A 39 -7.49 14.09 15.06
C PHE A 39 -8.73 14.79 14.46
N ASN A 40 -9.90 14.15 14.48
CA ASN A 40 -11.13 14.61 13.82
C ASN A 40 -10.93 14.96 12.32
N GLU A 41 -9.97 14.30 11.66
CA GLU A 41 -9.64 14.46 10.24
C GLU A 41 -9.82 13.12 9.51
N GLY A 42 -10.01 13.16 8.19
CA GLY A 42 -10.10 11.94 7.37
C GLY A 42 -8.72 11.27 7.21
N ALA A 43 -8.68 9.94 7.11
CA ALA A 43 -7.40 9.21 6.99
C ALA A 43 -6.57 9.71 5.80
N LYS A 44 -7.19 10.05 4.66
CA LYS A 44 -6.51 10.67 3.52
C LYS A 44 -5.74 11.94 3.89
N GLN A 45 -6.30 12.81 4.74
CA GLN A 45 -5.65 14.04 5.19
C GLN A 45 -4.50 13.72 6.14
N LEU A 46 -4.70 12.77 7.07
CA LEU A 46 -3.66 12.29 7.97
C LEU A 46 -2.44 11.73 7.22
N TYR A 47 -2.65 10.85 6.23
CA TYR A 47 -1.56 10.31 5.41
C TYR A 47 -0.87 11.38 4.53
N LYS A 48 -1.58 12.45 4.15
CA LYS A 48 -0.98 13.61 3.46
C LYS A 48 -0.17 14.49 4.39
N ALA A 49 -0.52 14.53 5.67
CA ALA A 49 0.19 15.30 6.68
C ALA A 49 1.45 14.59 7.20
N VAL A 50 1.67 13.30 6.89
CA VAL A 50 2.93 12.60 7.18
C VAL A 50 3.97 12.99 6.12
N PRO A 51 4.95 13.86 6.43
CA PRO A 51 5.97 14.24 5.47
C PRO A 51 6.89 13.05 5.20
N LEU A 52 7.24 12.85 3.94
CA LEU A 52 8.44 12.10 3.60
C LEU A 52 9.61 13.08 3.74
N ALA A 53 10.14 13.19 4.95
CA ALA A 53 11.37 13.93 5.15
C ALA A 53 12.47 13.31 4.26
N VAL A 54 13.39 14.15 3.79
CA VAL A 54 14.55 13.77 2.95
C VAL A 54 15.49 12.80 3.68
N ASP A 55 15.24 12.49 4.94
CA ASP A 55 15.89 11.40 5.67
C ASP A 55 15.60 10.06 4.97
N ARG A 56 16.48 9.70 4.04
CA ARG A 56 16.58 8.44 3.28
C ARG A 56 16.66 7.18 4.17
N GLN A 57 16.51 7.32 5.49
CA GLN A 57 16.71 6.30 6.51
C GLN A 57 15.47 6.02 7.36
N ASP A 58 14.28 6.51 7.00
CA ASP A 58 13.06 6.10 7.71
C ASP A 58 12.87 4.57 7.61
N PRO A 59 12.98 3.82 8.72
CA PRO A 59 12.99 2.38 8.69
C PRO A 59 11.61 1.81 8.32
N TYR A 60 10.51 2.54 8.54
CA TYR A 60 9.18 2.09 8.12
C TYR A 60 8.99 2.24 6.61
N ILE A 61 9.50 3.33 6.01
CA ILE A 61 9.43 3.52 4.56
C ILE A 61 10.28 2.45 3.86
N HIS A 62 11.46 2.18 4.40
CA HIS A 62 12.32 1.09 3.92
C HIS A 62 11.62 -0.26 4.01
N ALA A 63 11.00 -0.58 5.16
CA ALA A 63 10.25 -1.81 5.34
C ALA A 63 9.07 -1.91 4.37
N ILE A 64 8.29 -0.83 4.17
CA ILE A 64 7.17 -0.80 3.21
C ILE A 64 7.67 -1.15 1.80
N LEU A 65 8.80 -0.59 1.38
CA LEU A 65 9.37 -0.82 0.04
C LEU A 65 9.94 -2.22 -0.11
N ILE A 66 10.66 -2.73 0.89
CA ILE A 66 11.13 -4.12 0.92
C ILE A 66 9.96 -5.10 0.88
N SER A 67 8.89 -4.84 1.64
CA SER A 67 7.70 -5.69 1.66
C SER A 67 7.02 -5.77 0.29
N LEU A 68 7.33 -4.86 -0.62
CA LEU A 68 6.84 -4.82 -2.01
C LEU A 68 7.85 -5.36 -3.02
N GLY A 69 9.04 -5.80 -2.58
CA GLY A 69 10.12 -6.29 -3.45
C GLY A 69 11.04 -5.19 -4.00
N ILE A 70 10.89 -3.94 -3.54
CA ILE A 70 11.73 -2.81 -3.98
C ILE A 70 12.93 -2.72 -3.05
N HIS A 71 14.08 -3.23 -3.52
CA HIS A 71 15.32 -3.20 -2.76
C HIS A 71 16.18 -1.97 -3.11
N PRO A 72 16.50 -1.09 -2.13
CA PRO A 72 17.26 0.13 -2.40
C PRO A 72 18.69 -0.12 -2.90
N LYS A 73 19.28 -1.27 -2.58
CA LYS A 73 20.63 -1.65 -3.05
C LYS A 73 20.65 -2.11 -4.51
N THR A 74 19.55 -2.69 -5.00
CA THR A 74 19.49 -3.30 -6.35
C THR A 74 18.83 -2.36 -7.36
N GLN A 75 17.97 -1.45 -6.90
CA GLN A 75 17.20 -0.51 -7.71
C GLN A 75 17.40 0.94 -7.25
N SER A 76 18.65 1.32 -6.93
CA SER A 76 18.98 2.63 -6.34
C SER A 76 18.39 3.82 -7.11
N GLY A 77 18.38 3.77 -8.45
CA GLY A 77 17.82 4.83 -9.28
C GLY A 77 16.28 4.92 -9.30
N GLU A 78 15.55 3.80 -9.19
CA GLU A 78 14.07 3.83 -9.17
C GLU A 78 13.55 4.22 -7.78
N TYR A 79 14.20 3.69 -6.74
CA TYR A 79 13.93 4.01 -5.35
C TYR A 79 14.07 5.52 -5.06
N GLU A 80 15.21 6.12 -5.44
CA GLU A 80 15.46 7.54 -5.20
C GLU A 80 14.47 8.42 -5.97
N ARG A 81 14.18 8.08 -7.24
CA ARG A 81 13.20 8.81 -8.05
C ARG A 81 11.79 8.75 -7.47
N LEU A 82 11.39 7.63 -6.87
CA LEU A 82 10.07 7.49 -6.23
C LEU A 82 9.96 8.35 -4.98
N LEU A 83 11.01 8.40 -4.16
CA LEU A 83 11.04 9.23 -2.95
C LEU A 83 11.10 10.72 -3.30
N GLU A 84 11.93 11.13 -4.26
CA GLU A 84 12.05 12.53 -4.69
C GLU A 84 10.73 13.11 -5.23
N LYS A 85 9.91 12.28 -5.89
CA LYS A 85 8.60 12.69 -6.40
C LYS A 85 7.52 12.78 -5.32
N SER A 86 7.71 12.14 -4.17
CA SER A 86 6.67 11.94 -3.17
C SER A 86 6.85 12.91 -2.00
N LYS A 87 5.90 13.83 -1.78
CA LYS A 87 5.97 14.80 -0.67
C LYS A 87 5.48 14.22 0.65
N SER A 88 4.52 13.29 0.59
CA SER A 88 3.90 12.68 1.76
C SER A 88 3.77 11.17 1.62
N LEU A 89 3.54 10.47 2.74
CA LEU A 89 3.30 9.02 2.73
C LEU A 89 2.15 8.63 1.79
N TYR A 90 1.07 9.43 1.77
CA TYR A 90 -0.02 9.25 0.81
C TYR A 90 0.47 9.29 -0.65
N ASP A 91 1.28 10.28 -1.03
CA ASP A 91 1.78 10.43 -2.40
C ASP A 91 2.70 9.26 -2.79
N LEU A 92 3.51 8.75 -1.84
CA LEU A 92 4.32 7.55 -2.05
C LEU A 92 3.45 6.32 -2.29
N LEU A 93 2.43 6.08 -1.46
CA LEU A 93 1.50 4.95 -1.65
C LEU A 93 0.77 5.07 -3.00
N VAL A 94 0.40 6.28 -3.39
CA VAL A 94 -0.16 6.56 -4.71
C VAL A 94 0.83 6.16 -5.81
N HIS A 95 2.08 6.63 -5.79
CA HIS A 95 3.07 6.28 -6.80
C HIS A 95 3.37 4.77 -6.85
N LEU A 96 3.45 4.11 -5.70
CA LEU A 96 3.64 2.65 -5.64
C LEU A 96 2.43 1.90 -6.23
N SER A 97 1.22 2.39 -6.02
CA SER A 97 0.03 1.83 -6.67
C SER A 97 0.13 1.91 -8.21
N HIS A 98 0.78 2.92 -8.80
CA HIS A 98 0.95 2.99 -10.26
C HIS A 98 2.07 2.08 -10.74
N GLY A 99 3.07 1.86 -9.88
CA GLY A 99 4.17 0.93 -10.13
C GLY A 99 3.70 -0.52 -10.29
N GLY A 100 2.40 -0.80 -10.14
CA GLY A 100 1.82 -2.13 -10.32
C GLY A 100 1.58 -2.88 -9.01
N HIS A 101 1.75 -2.22 -7.86
CA HIS A 101 1.48 -2.79 -6.54
C HIS A 101 0.00 -2.62 -6.16
N GLN A 102 -0.88 -3.42 -6.76
CA GLN A 102 -2.34 -3.32 -6.59
C GLN A 102 -2.85 -3.51 -5.17
N GLN A 103 -2.13 -4.25 -4.32
CA GLN A 103 -2.48 -4.35 -2.90
C GLN A 103 -2.53 -2.97 -2.23
N ILE A 104 -1.69 -2.03 -2.69
CA ILE A 104 -1.67 -0.64 -2.20
C ILE A 104 -2.89 0.13 -2.71
N ALA A 105 -3.43 -0.20 -3.88
CA ALA A 105 -4.69 0.40 -4.36
C ALA A 105 -5.85 0.05 -3.42
N ASP A 106 -5.89 -1.20 -2.94
CA ASP A 106 -6.89 -1.63 -1.95
C ASP A 106 -6.67 -0.90 -0.59
N LEU A 107 -5.41 -0.69 -0.17
CA LEU A 107 -5.09 0.14 1.02
C LEU A 107 -5.51 1.59 0.85
N LEU A 108 -5.22 2.20 -0.29
CA LEU A 108 -5.60 3.58 -0.61
C LEU A 108 -7.12 3.71 -0.59
N THR A 109 -7.84 2.75 -1.18
CA THR A 109 -9.30 2.72 -1.12
C THR A 109 -9.80 2.69 0.33
N LEU A 110 -9.14 1.92 1.21
CA LEU A 110 -9.45 1.90 2.64
C LEU A 110 -9.16 3.26 3.32
N ILE A 111 -8.02 3.89 3.01
CA ILE A 111 -7.65 5.21 3.52
C ILE A 111 -8.64 6.29 3.06
N GLU A 112 -9.10 6.22 1.81
CA GLU A 112 -10.06 7.19 1.26
C GLU A 112 -11.49 7.00 1.76
N ALA A 113 -11.89 5.75 1.99
CA ALA A 113 -13.18 5.39 2.57
C ALA A 113 -13.26 5.71 4.07
N THR A 114 -12.13 5.67 4.79
CA THR A 114 -12.12 5.87 6.24
C THR A 114 -12.21 7.36 6.58
N LYS A 115 -13.38 7.76 7.07
CA LYS A 115 -13.69 9.10 7.57
C LYS A 115 -13.92 9.04 9.08
N PRO A 116 -13.68 10.13 9.82
CA PRO A 116 -14.03 10.18 11.24
C PRO A 116 -15.50 9.84 11.41
N ARG A 117 -15.82 9.13 12.50
CA ARG A 117 -17.21 8.76 12.82
C ARG A 117 -18.00 10.05 13.00
N ARG A 118 -18.71 10.45 11.95
CA ARG A 118 -19.55 11.66 11.98
C ARG A 118 -20.53 11.48 13.13
N ASN A 119 -20.60 12.46 14.02
CA ASN A 119 -21.60 12.43 15.08
C ASN A 119 -22.98 12.59 14.42
N TRP A 120 -23.66 11.45 14.20
CA TRP A 120 -25.00 11.43 13.61
C TRP A 120 -26.06 11.84 14.63
N THR A 121 -25.74 11.88 15.93
CA THR A 121 -26.66 12.28 17.00
C THR A 121 -27.39 13.59 16.72
N PRO A 122 -26.74 14.71 16.32
CA PRO A 122 -27.48 15.91 15.94
C PRO A 122 -28.39 15.70 14.74
N LEU A 123 -27.98 14.93 13.72
CA LEU A 123 -28.82 14.67 12.54
C LEU A 123 -30.01 13.78 12.88
N LEU A 124 -29.83 12.78 13.75
CA LEU A 124 -30.87 11.87 14.24
C LEU A 124 -31.81 12.58 15.22
N LEU A 125 -31.31 13.48 16.07
CA LEU A 125 -32.14 14.33 16.93
C LEU A 125 -32.99 15.28 16.09
N LEU A 126 -32.41 15.89 15.06
CA LEU A 126 -33.12 16.78 14.16
C LEU A 126 -34.12 16.00 13.29
N GLY A 127 -33.75 14.82 12.82
CA GLY A 127 -34.62 13.89 12.11
C GLY A 127 -35.78 13.38 12.97
N SER A 128 -35.51 12.94 14.19
CA SER A 128 -36.56 12.47 15.13
C SER A 128 -37.46 13.62 15.59
N GLY A 129 -36.91 14.82 15.82
CA GLY A 129 -37.69 16.03 16.10
C GLY A 129 -38.62 16.39 14.93
N LEU A 130 -38.12 16.37 13.70
CA LEU A 130 -38.94 16.57 12.50
C LEU A 130 -39.99 15.47 12.34
N THR A 131 -39.65 14.22 12.59
CA THR A 131 -40.58 13.09 12.46
C THR A 131 -41.68 13.16 13.52
N ALA A 132 -41.33 13.53 14.77
CA ALA A 132 -42.29 13.74 15.85
C ALA A 132 -43.17 14.97 15.59
N MET A 133 -42.62 16.05 15.03
CA MET A 133 -43.37 17.22 14.62
C MET A 133 -44.37 16.88 13.50
N VAL A 134 -43.91 16.16 12.46
CA VAL A 134 -44.77 15.68 11.37
C VAL A 134 -45.84 14.72 11.89
N GLY A 135 -45.47 13.78 12.76
CA GLY A 135 -46.41 12.84 13.39
C GLY A 135 -47.43 13.54 14.29
N GLY A 136 -47.01 14.56 15.05
CA GLY A 136 -47.89 15.39 15.87
C GLY A 136 -48.85 16.23 15.04
N ILE A 137 -48.38 16.80 13.92
CA ILE A 137 -49.23 17.51 12.95
C ILE A 137 -50.22 16.53 12.31
N ILE A 138 -49.78 15.34 11.89
CA ILE A 138 -50.63 14.28 11.34
C ILE A 138 -51.72 13.87 12.34
N TYR A 139 -51.36 13.69 13.61
CA TYR A 139 -52.29 13.31 14.68
C TYR A 139 -53.30 14.42 14.98
N TYR A 140 -52.82 15.65 15.17
CA TYR A 140 -53.66 16.80 15.53
C TYR A 140 -54.53 17.29 14.37
N LYS A 141 -54.08 17.11 13.12
CA LYS A 141 -54.78 17.51 11.89
C LYS A 141 -55.15 16.29 11.05
N ARG A 142 -55.65 15.22 11.67
CA ARG A 142 -56.06 13.98 10.99
C ARG A 142 -56.98 14.22 9.78
N GLN A 143 -57.90 15.18 9.88
CA GLN A 143 -58.79 15.58 8.77
C GLN A 143 -58.03 16.10 7.55
N TYR A 144 -56.90 16.80 7.72
CA TYR A 144 -56.05 17.23 6.61
C TYR A 144 -55.29 16.07 5.98
N VAL A 145 -54.91 15.05 6.76
CA VAL A 145 -54.23 13.87 6.23
C VAL A 145 -55.18 13.01 5.41
N GLU A 146 -56.41 12.83 5.88
CA GLU A 146 -57.47 12.19 5.10
C GLU A 146 -57.77 13.01 3.82
N ALA A 147 -57.82 14.34 3.90
CA ALA A 147 -57.96 15.21 2.74
C ALA A 147 -56.76 15.14 1.78
N VAL A 148 -55.52 15.01 2.28
CA VAL A 148 -54.31 14.83 1.45
C VAL A 148 -54.29 13.45 0.83
N PHE A 149 -54.77 12.41 1.50
CA PHE A 149 -54.86 11.05 0.96
C PHE A 149 -55.95 10.93 -0.10
N GLU A 150 -57.10 11.58 0.12
CA GLU A 150 -58.15 11.72 -0.89
C GLU A 150 -57.70 12.60 -2.05
N TRP A 151 -57.05 13.73 -1.78
CA TRP A 151 -56.41 14.54 -2.80
C TRP A 151 -55.39 13.71 -3.58
N PHE A 152 -54.56 12.90 -2.91
CA PHE A 152 -53.59 12.04 -3.57
C PHE A 152 -54.28 10.95 -4.40
N LYS A 153 -55.31 10.28 -3.91
CA LYS A 153 -56.11 9.31 -4.70
C LYS A 153 -56.77 9.97 -5.91
N ARG A 154 -57.23 11.22 -5.78
CA ARG A 154 -57.86 12.00 -6.85
C ARG A 154 -56.84 12.58 -7.84
N THR A 155 -55.64 12.88 -7.36
CA THR A 155 -54.53 13.44 -8.13
C THR A 155 -53.66 12.35 -8.73
N LEU A 156 -53.65 11.12 -8.20
CA LEU A 156 -52.94 9.96 -8.74
C LEU A 156 -53.34 9.67 -10.19
N PRO A 157 -54.63 9.59 -10.58
CA PRO A 157 -55.00 9.42 -11.98
C PRO A 157 -54.63 10.65 -12.82
N PHE A 158 -54.62 11.86 -12.26
CA PHE A 158 -54.09 13.05 -12.96
C PHE A 158 -52.57 12.98 -13.12
N VAL A 159 -51.81 12.48 -12.14
CA VAL A 159 -50.36 12.27 -12.19
C VAL A 159 -50.03 11.10 -13.11
N ILE A 160 -50.86 10.06 -13.18
CA ILE A 160 -50.73 8.94 -14.13
C ILE A 160 -51.07 9.41 -15.54
N ASN A 161 -52.11 10.23 -15.74
CA ASN A 161 -52.42 10.84 -17.03
C ASN A 161 -51.40 11.92 -17.42
N TRP A 162 -50.87 12.65 -16.46
CA TRP A 162 -49.78 13.59 -16.65
C TRP A 162 -48.52 12.81 -16.98
N PHE A 163 -48.19 11.73 -16.26
CA PHE A 163 -47.11 10.82 -16.61
C PHE A 163 -47.36 10.25 -18.00
N SER A 164 -48.55 9.79 -18.36
CA SER A 164 -48.92 9.32 -19.69
C SER A 164 -48.72 10.39 -20.78
N LYS A 165 -49.07 11.65 -20.50
CA LYS A 165 -48.81 12.80 -21.39
C LYS A 165 -47.33 13.19 -21.44
N THR A 166 -46.62 13.13 -20.32
CA THR A 166 -45.16 13.25 -20.20
C THR A 166 -44.46 12.01 -20.78
N PHE A 167 -45.18 10.90 -20.98
CA PHE A 167 -44.74 9.72 -21.70
C PHE A 167 -44.87 9.96 -23.23
N SER A 168 -45.63 10.95 -23.68
CA SER A 168 -45.44 11.53 -25.01
C SER A 168 -44.13 12.33 -25.10
N VAL A 169 -43.60 12.81 -23.96
CA VAL A 169 -42.24 13.35 -23.81
C VAL A 169 -41.21 12.22 -23.65
N LEU A 170 -41.60 10.94 -23.48
CA LEU A 170 -40.68 9.80 -23.41
C LEU A 170 -39.85 9.58 -24.69
N LYS A 171 -40.22 10.23 -25.81
CA LYS A 171 -39.32 10.43 -26.96
C LYS A 171 -37.97 11.04 -26.56
N SER A 172 -37.90 11.73 -25.42
CA SER A 172 -36.68 12.29 -24.85
C SER A 172 -35.93 11.36 -23.90
N LEU A 173 -36.37 10.12 -23.65
CA LEU A 173 -35.58 9.15 -22.86
C LEU A 173 -34.21 8.87 -23.50
N PRO A 174 -34.12 8.63 -24.83
CA PRO A 174 -32.83 8.56 -25.50
C PRO A 174 -32.00 9.84 -25.32
N LEU A 175 -32.63 11.01 -25.28
CA LEU A 175 -31.96 12.30 -25.03
C LEU A 175 -31.40 12.41 -23.60
N LEU A 176 -32.14 11.91 -22.61
CA LEU A 176 -31.63 11.78 -21.23
C LEU A 176 -30.45 10.80 -21.17
N GLY A 177 -30.54 9.68 -21.91
CA GLY A 177 -29.45 8.73 -22.08
C GLY A 177 -28.20 9.39 -22.68
N ILE A 178 -28.34 10.19 -23.73
CA ILE A 178 -27.24 10.98 -24.32
C ILE A 178 -26.64 11.90 -23.27
N LEU A 179 -27.45 12.71 -22.58
CA LEU A 179 -26.98 13.67 -21.58
C LEU A 179 -26.22 12.97 -20.45
N PHE A 180 -26.80 11.91 -19.88
CA PHE A 180 -26.20 11.14 -18.78
C PHE A 180 -24.87 10.50 -19.20
N ASN A 181 -24.82 9.83 -20.35
CA ASN A 181 -23.58 9.20 -20.83
C ASN A 181 -22.52 10.23 -21.22
N SER A 182 -22.91 11.40 -21.74
CA SER A 182 -22.00 12.49 -22.06
C SER A 182 -21.39 13.09 -20.79
N LEU A 183 -22.22 13.34 -19.77
CA LEU A 183 -21.75 13.82 -18.47
C LEU A 183 -20.85 12.78 -17.79
N SER A 184 -21.24 11.50 -17.84
CA SER A 184 -20.44 10.39 -17.32
C SER A 184 -19.09 10.26 -18.05
N LEU A 185 -19.05 10.49 -19.36
CA LEU A 185 -17.82 10.47 -20.15
C LEU A 185 -16.89 11.62 -19.73
N VAL A 186 -17.39 12.85 -19.68
CA VAL A 186 -16.62 14.03 -19.24
C VAL A 186 -16.15 13.85 -17.80
N TRP A 187 -16.99 13.31 -16.92
CA TRP A 187 -16.63 13.01 -15.54
C TRP A 187 -15.55 11.93 -15.46
N SER A 188 -15.64 10.88 -16.27
CA SER A 188 -14.64 9.81 -16.33
C SER A 188 -13.30 10.31 -16.88
N TRP A 189 -13.33 11.21 -17.87
CA TRP A 189 -12.14 11.90 -18.35
C TRP A 189 -11.53 12.77 -17.26
N TYR A 190 -12.33 13.60 -16.61
CA TYR A 190 -11.89 14.43 -15.51
C TYR A 190 -11.26 13.58 -14.41
N LEU A 191 -11.93 12.51 -13.94
CA LEU A 191 -11.40 11.62 -12.92
C LEU A 191 -10.12 10.92 -13.36
N THR A 192 -10.03 10.43 -14.59
CA THR A 192 -8.84 9.70 -15.06
C THR A 192 -7.65 10.63 -15.32
N LEU A 193 -7.90 11.85 -15.80
CA LEU A 193 -6.87 12.86 -16.05
C LEU A 193 -6.41 13.51 -14.74
N SER A 194 -7.35 13.90 -13.87
CA SER A 194 -7.06 14.49 -12.55
C SER A 194 -6.53 13.47 -11.55
N SER A 195 -6.86 12.19 -11.72
CA SER A 195 -6.24 11.14 -10.96
C SER A 195 -4.78 11.05 -11.37
N GLY A 196 -3.93 11.66 -10.57
CA GLY A 196 -2.51 11.38 -10.56
C GLY A 196 -2.21 9.96 -10.07
N THR A 197 -3.19 9.03 -9.96
CA THR A 197 -3.02 7.71 -9.35
C THR A 197 -2.87 6.52 -10.32
N ILE A 198 -2.74 6.75 -11.63
CA ILE A 198 -2.79 5.69 -12.65
C ILE A 198 -1.61 5.87 -13.64
N SER A 199 -0.95 4.79 -14.05
CA SER A 199 0.14 4.87 -15.03
C SER A 199 -0.36 5.38 -16.40
N LEU A 200 0.49 6.07 -17.18
CA LEU A 200 0.07 6.67 -18.47
C LEU A 200 -0.54 5.64 -19.43
N THR A 201 0.05 4.45 -19.53
CA THR A 201 -0.48 3.36 -20.37
C THR A 201 -1.85 2.90 -19.89
N GLN A 202 -2.04 2.74 -18.58
CA GLN A 202 -3.35 2.37 -18.01
C GLN A 202 -4.36 3.51 -18.16
N LYS A 203 -3.94 4.78 -18.06
CA LYS A 203 -4.81 5.94 -18.33
C LYS A 203 -5.29 5.94 -19.76
N ILE A 204 -4.39 5.80 -20.73
CA ILE A 204 -4.74 5.77 -22.16
C ILE A 204 -5.66 4.59 -22.44
N SER A 205 -5.32 3.39 -21.99
CA SER A 205 -6.16 2.20 -22.18
C SER A 205 -7.55 2.38 -21.55
N SER A 206 -7.61 2.84 -20.29
CA SER A 206 -8.88 3.08 -19.59
C SER A 206 -9.72 4.16 -20.27
N LEU A 207 -9.11 5.29 -20.66
CA LEU A 207 -9.77 6.37 -21.38
C LEU A 207 -10.26 5.90 -22.75
N PHE A 208 -9.45 5.15 -23.48
CA PHE A 208 -9.80 4.60 -24.78
C PHE A 208 -11.03 3.68 -24.68
N PHE A 209 -10.98 2.67 -23.82
CA PHE A 209 -12.10 1.74 -23.65
C PHE A 209 -13.35 2.44 -23.12
N THR A 210 -13.21 3.34 -22.14
CA THR A 210 -14.35 4.08 -21.57
C THR A 210 -14.98 5.01 -22.61
N SER A 211 -14.17 5.70 -23.42
CA SER A 211 -14.65 6.58 -24.48
C SER A 211 -15.32 5.81 -25.59
N LEU A 212 -14.78 4.64 -25.96
CA LEU A 212 -15.37 3.78 -26.97
C LEU A 212 -16.71 3.20 -26.50
N THR A 213 -16.78 2.67 -25.28
CA THR A 213 -18.02 2.15 -24.67
C THR A 213 -19.09 3.24 -24.59
N LEU A 214 -18.78 4.39 -23.98
CA LEU A 214 -19.74 5.48 -23.78
C LEU A 214 -20.09 6.18 -25.09
N GLY A 215 -19.13 6.36 -26.00
CA GLY A 215 -19.35 6.92 -27.33
C GLY A 215 -20.32 6.07 -28.15
N LEU A 216 -20.17 4.74 -28.12
CA LEU A 216 -21.12 3.84 -28.77
C LEU A 216 -22.51 3.88 -28.12
N LYS A 217 -22.61 4.00 -26.79
CA LYS A 217 -23.90 4.19 -26.11
C LYS A 217 -24.57 5.50 -26.52
N ILE A 218 -23.82 6.61 -26.56
CA ILE A 218 -24.32 7.92 -26.99
C ILE A 218 -24.83 7.83 -28.43
N SER A 219 -24.05 7.24 -29.34
CA SER A 219 -24.46 7.01 -30.72
C SER A 219 -25.71 6.12 -30.81
N ALA A 220 -25.78 5.04 -30.02
CA ALA A 220 -26.94 4.16 -29.98
C ALA A 220 -28.21 4.91 -29.54
N TYR A 221 -28.13 5.69 -28.46
CA TYR A 221 -29.23 6.54 -28.02
C TYR A 221 -29.58 7.63 -29.05
N LEU A 222 -28.62 8.18 -29.77
CA LEU A 222 -28.87 9.12 -30.87
C LEU A 222 -29.63 8.47 -32.02
N PHE A 223 -29.23 7.27 -32.44
CA PHE A 223 -29.97 6.51 -33.46
C PHE A 223 -31.39 6.16 -32.98
N SER A 224 -31.55 5.72 -31.72
CA SER A 224 -32.87 5.48 -31.13
C SER A 224 -33.71 6.76 -31.07
N TYR A 225 -33.12 7.91 -30.77
CA TYR A 225 -33.80 9.21 -30.76
C TYR A 225 -34.30 9.59 -32.16
N LEU A 226 -33.43 9.51 -33.17
CA LEU A 226 -33.75 9.82 -34.56
C LEU A 226 -34.83 8.87 -35.12
N ALA A 227 -34.86 7.62 -34.67
CA ALA A 227 -35.89 6.64 -34.98
C ALA A 227 -37.20 6.85 -34.19
N GLY A 228 -37.39 8.00 -33.55
CA GLY A 228 -38.61 8.34 -32.81
C GLY A 228 -38.77 7.58 -31.49
N GLY A 229 -37.67 7.08 -30.92
CA GLY A 229 -37.65 6.28 -29.69
C GLY A 229 -37.72 4.76 -29.93
N ILE A 230 -37.86 4.31 -31.17
CA ILE A 230 -37.86 2.88 -31.52
C ILE A 230 -36.41 2.38 -31.55
N MET A 231 -36.17 1.25 -30.90
CA MET A 231 -34.86 0.59 -30.89
C MET A 231 -34.61 -0.12 -32.23
N GLY A 232 -34.20 0.63 -33.25
CA GLY A 232 -33.85 0.05 -34.56
C GLY A 232 -32.60 -0.83 -34.51
N TYR A 233 -32.44 -1.71 -35.52
CA TYR A 233 -31.27 -2.59 -35.63
C TYR A 233 -29.92 -1.86 -35.48
N PRO A 234 -29.68 -0.66 -36.06
CA PRO A 234 -28.42 0.05 -35.90
C PRO A 234 -28.14 0.48 -34.45
N ALA A 235 -29.18 0.88 -33.69
CA ALA A 235 -29.00 1.23 -32.28
C ALA A 235 -28.68 -0.02 -31.45
N ALA A 236 -29.36 -1.13 -31.74
CA ALA A 236 -29.15 -2.40 -31.07
C ALA A 236 -27.73 -2.94 -31.26
N THR A 237 -27.21 -2.91 -32.50
CA THR A 237 -25.83 -3.35 -32.78
C THR A 237 -24.80 -2.50 -32.04
N LEU A 238 -25.02 -1.19 -31.91
CA LEU A 238 -24.14 -0.31 -31.14
C LEU A 238 -24.18 -0.61 -29.64
N PHE A 239 -25.35 -0.93 -29.07
CA PHE A 239 -25.45 -1.37 -27.67
C PHE A 239 -24.73 -2.70 -27.43
N VAL A 240 -24.90 -3.67 -28.32
CA VAL A 240 -24.21 -4.96 -28.24
C VAL A 240 -22.70 -4.76 -28.39
N LEU A 241 -22.26 -3.95 -29.35
CA LEU A 241 -20.85 -3.64 -29.54
C LEU A 241 -20.25 -2.96 -28.30
N SER A 242 -20.98 -2.02 -27.69
CA SER A 242 -20.58 -1.38 -26.44
C SER A 242 -20.40 -2.39 -25.30
N ALA A 243 -21.32 -3.35 -25.14
CA ALA A 243 -21.18 -4.43 -24.15
C ALA A 243 -19.99 -5.35 -24.46
N SER A 244 -19.74 -5.64 -25.74
CA SER A 244 -18.58 -6.42 -26.20
C SER A 244 -17.25 -5.73 -25.90
N ILE A 245 -17.18 -4.41 -25.95
CA ILE A 245 -15.97 -3.65 -25.60
C ILE A 245 -15.68 -3.74 -24.10
N ASP A 246 -16.69 -3.68 -23.24
CA ASP A 246 -16.52 -3.87 -21.80
C ASP A 246 -15.99 -5.29 -21.48
N LEU A 247 -16.46 -6.29 -22.22
CA LEU A 247 -15.92 -7.65 -22.16
C LEU A 247 -14.46 -7.70 -22.65
N PHE A 248 -14.16 -7.08 -23.79
CA PHE A 248 -12.81 -7.05 -24.35
C PHE A 248 -11.82 -6.36 -23.40
N LYS A 249 -12.21 -5.26 -22.75
CA LYS A 249 -11.43 -4.61 -21.69
C LYS A 249 -11.12 -5.58 -20.56
N SER A 250 -12.13 -6.32 -20.08
CA SER A 250 -11.97 -7.29 -18.99
C SER A 250 -11.04 -8.46 -19.40
N LEU A 251 -11.12 -8.92 -20.65
CA LEU A 251 -10.23 -9.94 -21.21
C LEU A 251 -8.81 -9.42 -21.40
N PHE A 252 -8.64 -8.17 -21.83
CA PHE A 252 -7.35 -7.52 -21.96
C PHE A 252 -6.66 -7.42 -20.60
N GLU A 253 -7.37 -6.95 -19.57
CA GLU A 253 -6.86 -6.92 -18.19
C GLU A 253 -6.46 -8.34 -17.72
N LEU A 254 -7.31 -9.34 -17.92
CA LEU A 254 -6.98 -10.74 -17.62
C LEU A 254 -5.71 -11.21 -18.34
N GLY A 255 -5.57 -10.92 -19.63
CA GLY A 255 -4.39 -11.27 -20.43
C GLY A 255 -3.11 -10.62 -19.90
N THR A 256 -3.15 -9.33 -19.57
CA THR A 256 -2.01 -8.63 -18.95
C THR A 256 -1.61 -9.25 -17.62
N ASN A 257 -2.57 -9.77 -16.86
CA ASN A 257 -2.34 -10.38 -15.55
C ASN A 257 -1.80 -11.80 -15.65
N ILE A 258 -2.25 -12.58 -16.65
CA ILE A 258 -1.68 -13.88 -16.98
C ILE A 258 -0.22 -13.70 -17.39
N TYR A 259 0.07 -12.74 -18.28
CA TYR A 259 1.43 -12.44 -18.69
C TYR A 259 2.31 -12.01 -17.51
N ALA A 260 1.80 -11.14 -16.64
CA ALA A 260 2.51 -10.71 -15.44
C ALA A 260 2.78 -11.87 -14.47
N LEU A 261 1.85 -12.82 -14.34
CA LEU A 261 2.01 -14.01 -13.52
C LEU A 261 3.05 -14.98 -14.11
N ALA A 262 3.01 -15.19 -15.43
CA ALA A 262 3.93 -16.07 -16.14
C ALA A 262 5.39 -15.57 -16.12
N LYS A 263 5.59 -14.25 -15.99
CA LYS A 263 6.92 -13.65 -15.88
C LYS A 263 7.59 -13.88 -14.53
N LEU A 264 6.84 -14.23 -13.48
CA LEU A 264 7.45 -14.52 -12.19
C LEU A 264 8.23 -15.84 -12.26
N PRO A 265 9.47 -15.89 -11.73
CA PRO A 265 10.19 -17.15 -11.61
C PRO A 265 9.36 -18.12 -10.79
N ALA A 266 9.32 -19.39 -11.21
CA ALA A 266 8.68 -20.43 -10.42
C ALA A 266 9.32 -20.44 -9.03
N LEU A 267 8.50 -20.51 -7.98
CA LEU A 267 8.97 -20.68 -6.61
C LEU A 267 9.81 -21.96 -6.56
N GLN A 268 11.12 -21.81 -6.39
CA GLN A 268 12.02 -22.93 -6.13
C GLN A 268 11.97 -23.27 -4.63
N GLU A 269 12.28 -24.50 -4.26
CA GLU A 269 12.30 -24.94 -2.84
C GLU A 269 13.26 -24.07 -1.99
N GLU A 270 14.34 -23.54 -2.57
CA GLU A 270 15.25 -22.59 -1.90
C GLU A 270 14.60 -21.23 -1.56
N ASP A 271 13.51 -20.85 -2.24
CA ASP A 271 12.76 -19.63 -1.99
C ASP A 271 11.71 -19.77 -0.87
N GLU A 272 11.58 -20.96 -0.27
CA GLU A 272 10.71 -21.20 0.89
C GLU A 272 11.09 -20.37 2.13
N GLY A 273 12.33 -19.87 2.19
CA GLY A 273 12.78 -18.96 3.24
C GLY A 273 12.53 -17.46 3.00
N ASN A 274 12.19 -17.05 1.77
CA ASN A 274 12.08 -15.62 1.42
C ASN A 274 10.62 -15.15 1.40
N TRP A 275 10.20 -14.54 2.51
CA TRP A 275 8.84 -14.00 2.69
C TRP A 275 8.41 -13.06 1.55
N VAL A 276 9.31 -12.21 1.05
CA VAL A 276 8.98 -11.18 0.04
C VAL A 276 8.57 -11.83 -1.29
N LYS A 277 9.34 -12.82 -1.75
CA LYS A 277 9.05 -13.56 -3.00
C LYS A 277 7.72 -14.31 -2.91
N GLN A 278 7.47 -14.97 -1.77
CA GLN A 278 6.20 -15.68 -1.55
C GLN A 278 5.01 -14.74 -1.48
N ALA A 279 5.14 -13.62 -0.77
CA ALA A 279 4.09 -12.61 -0.68
C ALA A 279 3.80 -12.02 -2.08
N GLU A 280 4.82 -11.74 -2.89
CA GLU A 280 4.63 -11.27 -4.27
C GLU A 280 3.90 -12.30 -5.14
N PHE A 281 4.31 -13.56 -5.09
CA PHE A 281 3.63 -14.64 -5.82
C PHE A 281 2.16 -14.76 -5.40
N ILE A 282 1.87 -14.75 -4.10
CA ILE A 282 0.50 -14.81 -3.57
C ILE A 282 -0.32 -13.60 -4.02
N ARG A 283 0.24 -12.39 -4.00
CA ARG A 283 -0.42 -11.16 -4.49
C ARG A 283 -0.79 -11.28 -5.97
N LYS A 284 0.13 -11.73 -6.81
CA LYS A 284 -0.07 -11.86 -8.26
C LYS A 284 -1.08 -12.96 -8.58
N LYS A 285 -1.02 -14.10 -7.87
CA LYS A 285 -1.99 -15.18 -7.98
C LYS A 285 -3.40 -14.74 -7.58
N ASN A 286 -3.54 -14.05 -6.45
CA ASN A 286 -4.82 -13.50 -6.00
C ASN A 286 -5.40 -12.53 -7.03
N PHE A 287 -4.57 -11.63 -7.57
CA PHE A 287 -5.01 -10.68 -8.58
C PHE A 287 -5.46 -11.34 -9.89
N HIS A 288 -4.74 -12.38 -10.33
CA HIS A 288 -5.15 -13.19 -11.47
C HIS A 288 -6.53 -13.83 -11.24
N GLN A 289 -6.77 -14.44 -10.07
CA GLN A 289 -8.06 -15.03 -9.73
C GLN A 289 -9.19 -13.99 -9.68
N ARG A 290 -8.94 -12.83 -9.06
CA ARG A 290 -9.87 -11.70 -9.02
C ARG A 290 -10.24 -11.23 -10.43
N SER A 291 -9.25 -11.11 -11.32
CA SER A 291 -9.45 -10.69 -12.71
C SER A 291 -10.23 -11.71 -13.52
N LEU A 292 -9.98 -13.01 -13.30
CA LEU A 292 -10.70 -14.10 -13.97
C LEU A 292 -12.19 -14.09 -13.59
N GLN A 293 -12.50 -13.95 -12.29
CA GLN A 293 -13.88 -13.82 -11.84
C GLN A 293 -14.54 -12.54 -12.36
N GLY A 294 -13.82 -11.42 -12.38
CA GLY A 294 -14.30 -10.16 -12.96
C GLY A 294 -14.63 -10.28 -14.45
N ALA A 295 -13.78 -10.94 -15.23
CA ALA A 295 -14.01 -11.21 -16.64
C ALA A 295 -15.24 -12.11 -16.87
N TRP A 296 -15.42 -13.13 -16.04
CA TRP A 296 -16.59 -14.01 -16.10
C TRP A 296 -17.90 -13.25 -15.82
N VAL A 297 -17.92 -12.40 -14.79
CA VAL A 297 -19.09 -11.56 -14.47
C VAL A 297 -19.39 -10.58 -15.61
N SER A 298 -18.36 -9.97 -16.20
CA SER A 298 -18.51 -9.10 -17.37
C SER A 298 -19.06 -9.86 -18.60
N LEU A 299 -18.63 -11.11 -18.83
CA LEU A 299 -19.14 -11.97 -19.90
C LEU A 299 -20.62 -12.28 -19.72
N VAL A 300 -21.02 -12.73 -18.53
CA VAL A 300 -22.43 -13.03 -18.23
C VAL A 300 -23.29 -11.77 -18.37
N ALA A 301 -22.82 -10.63 -17.87
CA ALA A 301 -23.53 -9.37 -18.02
C ALA A 301 -23.70 -8.98 -19.50
N ALA A 302 -22.65 -9.12 -20.33
CA ALA A 302 -22.71 -8.84 -21.75
C ALA A 302 -23.73 -9.74 -22.48
N ILE A 303 -23.73 -11.04 -22.19
CA ILE A 303 -24.70 -12.00 -22.75
C ILE A 303 -26.14 -11.61 -22.35
N LEU A 304 -26.39 -11.34 -21.07
CA LEU A 304 -27.71 -10.95 -20.59
C LEU A 304 -28.20 -9.63 -21.20
N THR A 305 -27.31 -8.64 -21.34
CA THR A 305 -27.66 -7.38 -22.01
C THR A 305 -27.96 -7.59 -23.50
N THR A 306 -27.24 -8.49 -24.16
CA THR A 306 -27.48 -8.82 -25.58
C THR A 306 -28.83 -9.50 -25.76
N ILE A 307 -29.19 -10.43 -24.86
CA ILE A 307 -30.51 -11.08 -24.85
C ILE A 307 -31.62 -10.02 -24.63
N ALA A 308 -31.44 -9.11 -23.66
CA ALA A 308 -32.40 -8.05 -23.38
C ALA A 308 -32.62 -7.13 -24.59
N VAL A 309 -31.53 -6.73 -25.25
CA VAL A 309 -31.57 -5.90 -26.47
C VAL A 309 -32.22 -6.68 -27.62
N ALA A 310 -31.92 -7.97 -27.79
CA ALA A 310 -32.55 -8.81 -28.81
C ALA A 310 -34.07 -8.93 -28.59
N ILE A 311 -34.52 -9.19 -27.36
CA ILE A 311 -35.96 -9.24 -27.02
C ILE A 311 -36.63 -7.90 -27.34
N TRP A 312 -35.96 -6.78 -27.04
CA TRP A 312 -36.47 -5.45 -27.36
C TRP A 312 -36.60 -5.26 -28.88
N CYS A 313 -35.65 -5.74 -29.68
CA CYS A 313 -35.70 -5.59 -31.14
C CYS A 313 -36.69 -6.52 -31.84
N PHE A 314 -36.88 -7.75 -31.36
CA PHE A 314 -37.78 -8.72 -31.99
C PHE A 314 -39.24 -8.59 -31.54
N SER A 315 -39.49 -7.97 -30.38
CA SER A 315 -40.86 -7.73 -29.94
C SER A 315 -41.44 -6.53 -30.69
N PRO A 316 -42.73 -6.57 -31.09
CA PRO A 316 -43.39 -5.41 -31.65
C PRO A 316 -43.26 -4.22 -30.67
N PRO A 317 -43.10 -2.98 -31.19
CA PRO A 317 -42.80 -1.80 -30.39
C PRO A 317 -43.94 -1.56 -29.39
N SER A 318 -43.77 -2.12 -28.20
CA SER A 318 -44.67 -1.98 -27.08
C SER A 318 -43.92 -1.30 -25.96
N LEU A 319 -44.53 -0.25 -25.42
CA LEU A 319 -43.95 0.55 -24.37
C LEU A 319 -43.64 -0.30 -23.12
N ALA A 320 -44.50 -1.29 -22.84
CA ALA A 320 -44.28 -2.25 -21.76
C ALA A 320 -42.96 -3.01 -21.93
N VAL A 321 -42.68 -3.56 -23.12
CA VAL A 321 -41.42 -4.28 -23.38
C VAL A 321 -40.22 -3.34 -23.27
N ALA A 322 -40.29 -2.13 -23.80
CA ALA A 322 -39.21 -1.15 -23.70
C ALA A 322 -38.89 -0.80 -22.23
N VAL A 323 -39.91 -0.53 -21.41
CA VAL A 323 -39.74 -0.24 -19.99
C VAL A 323 -39.17 -1.45 -19.25
N CYS A 324 -39.70 -2.65 -19.49
CA CYS A 324 -39.18 -3.89 -18.89
C CYS A 324 -37.71 -4.12 -19.26
N SER A 325 -37.32 -3.93 -20.52
CA SER A 325 -35.94 -4.08 -20.98
C SER A 325 -35.00 -3.05 -20.35
N VAL A 326 -35.42 -1.79 -20.23
CA VAL A 326 -34.62 -0.74 -19.56
C VAL A 326 -34.43 -1.07 -18.08
N VAL A 327 -35.49 -1.48 -17.38
CA VAL A 327 -35.42 -1.90 -15.98
C VAL A 327 -34.50 -3.11 -15.83
N PHE A 328 -34.62 -4.10 -16.71
CA PHE A 328 -33.80 -5.31 -16.68
C PHE A 328 -32.31 -5.02 -16.94
N ILE A 329 -31.98 -4.21 -17.95
CA ILE A 329 -30.59 -3.78 -18.21
C ILE A 329 -30.03 -3.00 -17.01
N THR A 330 -30.84 -2.15 -16.39
CA THR A 330 -30.44 -1.41 -15.18
C THR A 330 -30.15 -2.36 -14.01
N LEU A 331 -31.00 -3.36 -13.80
CA LEU A 331 -30.79 -4.41 -12.79
C LEU A 331 -29.53 -5.22 -13.05
N ILE A 332 -29.24 -5.58 -14.31
CA ILE A 332 -27.99 -6.26 -14.68
C ILE A 332 -26.78 -5.39 -14.33
N ALA A 333 -26.82 -4.10 -14.63
CA ALA A 333 -25.73 -3.18 -14.31
C ALA A 333 -25.50 -3.05 -12.79
N LEU A 334 -26.58 -2.95 -12.01
CA LEU A 334 -26.51 -2.91 -10.54
C LEU A 334 -25.98 -4.24 -9.97
N ALA A 335 -26.49 -5.38 -10.46
CA ALA A 335 -26.04 -6.70 -10.04
C ALA A 335 -24.55 -6.91 -10.37
N LYS A 336 -24.11 -6.55 -11.59
CA LYS A 336 -22.70 -6.58 -12.00
C LYS A 336 -21.84 -5.77 -11.03
N ASN A 337 -22.20 -4.53 -10.76
CA ASN A 337 -21.43 -3.66 -9.87
C ASN A 337 -21.38 -4.23 -8.44
N SER A 338 -22.51 -4.71 -7.92
CA SER A 338 -22.58 -5.32 -6.59
C SER A 338 -21.70 -6.57 -6.49
N ILE A 339 -21.77 -7.46 -7.48
CA ILE A 339 -20.98 -8.70 -7.52
C ILE A 339 -19.49 -8.38 -7.65
N LEU A 340 -19.10 -7.43 -8.51
CA LEU A 340 -17.70 -7.01 -8.66
C LEU A 340 -17.15 -6.41 -7.37
N THR A 341 -17.92 -5.58 -6.67
CA THR A 341 -17.53 -5.05 -5.34
C THR A 341 -17.34 -6.19 -4.35
N HIS A 342 -18.26 -7.16 -4.30
CA HIS A 342 -18.15 -8.30 -3.41
C HIS A 342 -16.92 -9.17 -3.71
N ILE A 343 -16.65 -9.45 -4.99
CA ILE A 343 -15.46 -10.17 -5.44
C ILE A 343 -14.21 -9.43 -4.98
N ASN A 344 -14.14 -8.11 -5.19
CA ASN A 344 -13.00 -7.30 -4.78
C ASN A 344 -12.75 -7.38 -3.28
N GLU A 345 -13.79 -7.27 -2.47
CA GLU A 345 -13.70 -7.38 -1.00
C GLU A 345 -13.27 -8.78 -0.55
N TYR A 346 -13.88 -9.82 -1.11
CA TYR A 346 -13.56 -11.22 -0.80
C TYR A 346 -12.10 -11.54 -1.13
N TYR A 347 -11.61 -11.18 -2.32
CA TYR A 347 -10.24 -11.44 -2.71
C TYR A 347 -9.23 -10.60 -1.93
N ALA A 348 -9.57 -9.36 -1.56
CA ALA A 348 -8.73 -8.55 -0.68
C ALA A 348 -8.60 -9.19 0.72
N GLN A 349 -9.70 -9.68 1.31
CA GLN A 349 -9.65 -10.40 2.59
C GLN A 349 -8.87 -11.71 2.49
N SER A 350 -9.13 -12.49 1.44
CA SER A 350 -8.41 -13.75 1.16
C SER A 350 -6.91 -13.51 0.98
N LEU A 351 -6.53 -12.43 0.28
CA LEU A 351 -5.14 -12.01 0.12
C LEU A 351 -4.47 -11.76 1.48
N GLN A 352 -5.12 -10.98 2.35
CA GLN A 352 -4.58 -10.69 3.67
C GLN A 352 -4.43 -11.96 4.52
N LYS A 353 -5.40 -12.87 4.46
CA LYS A 353 -5.33 -14.17 5.12
C LYS A 353 -4.17 -15.03 4.59
N SER A 354 -3.97 -15.09 3.27
CA SER A 354 -2.89 -15.86 2.65
C SER A 354 -1.50 -15.27 2.91
N ILE A 355 -1.35 -13.94 2.94
CA ILE A 355 -0.08 -13.30 3.31
C ILE A 355 0.23 -13.56 4.78
N ARG A 356 -0.78 -13.51 5.65
CA ARG A 356 -0.63 -13.77 7.09
C ARG A 356 -0.22 -15.23 7.39
N SER A 357 -0.62 -16.18 6.55
CA SER A 357 -0.27 -17.59 6.72
C SER A 357 1.15 -17.95 6.27
N ILE A 358 1.91 -16.99 5.71
CA ILE A 358 3.32 -17.23 5.38
C ILE A 358 4.08 -17.35 6.71
N GLU A 359 4.53 -18.57 7.02
CA GLU A 359 5.10 -18.97 8.31
C GLU A 359 6.46 -18.31 8.61
N ALA A 360 7.16 -17.86 7.57
CA ALA A 360 8.36 -17.05 7.69
C ALA A 360 7.99 -15.66 8.22
N VAL A 361 8.19 -15.41 9.51
CA VAL A 361 8.13 -14.06 10.08
C VAL A 361 9.06 -13.16 9.24
N PRO A 362 8.60 -11.99 8.74
CA PRO A 362 9.45 -11.06 8.01
C PRO A 362 10.76 -10.86 8.78
N SER A 363 11.90 -11.05 8.10
CA SER A 363 13.23 -10.87 8.67
C SER A 363 13.32 -9.55 9.46
N LEU A 364 14.23 -9.46 10.42
CA LEU A 364 14.38 -8.28 11.29
C LEU A 364 14.47 -6.94 10.54
N GLU A 365 14.83 -6.95 9.26
CA GLU A 365 14.85 -5.80 8.34
C GLU A 365 13.48 -5.17 8.09
N VAL A 366 12.38 -5.90 8.30
CA VAL A 366 11.03 -5.46 7.96
C VAL A 366 10.23 -4.95 9.18
N TYR A 367 10.76 -5.09 10.40
CA TYR A 367 10.12 -4.55 11.62
C TYR A 367 11.03 -3.57 12.37
N PRO A 368 10.89 -2.25 12.13
CA PRO A 368 11.69 -1.21 12.80
C PRO A 368 11.61 -1.25 14.33
N SER A 369 10.41 -1.59 14.83
CA SER A 369 10.15 -1.71 16.28
C SER A 369 10.93 -2.84 16.95
N ARG A 370 11.26 -3.94 16.25
CA ARG A 370 12.13 -5.00 16.78
C ARG A 370 13.61 -4.64 16.64
N GLN A 371 13.95 -3.89 15.61
CA GLN A 371 15.31 -3.42 15.37
C GLN A 371 15.77 -2.45 16.46
N SER A 372 14.93 -1.49 16.86
CA SER A 372 15.22 -0.56 17.97
C SER A 372 15.35 -1.27 19.33
N ILE A 373 14.54 -2.30 19.59
CA ILE A 373 14.68 -3.13 20.81
C ILE A 373 16.02 -3.89 20.80
N ARG A 374 16.43 -4.44 19.66
CA ARG A 374 17.72 -5.15 19.57
C ARG A 374 18.91 -4.19 19.62
N TYR A 375 18.83 -3.01 18.98
CA TYR A 375 19.87 -1.99 19.08
C TYR A 375 20.00 -1.44 20.50
N SER A 376 18.90 -1.21 21.20
CA SER A 376 18.93 -0.82 22.61
C SER A 376 19.49 -1.93 23.50
N GLN A 377 19.17 -3.20 23.23
CA GLN A 377 19.82 -4.34 23.89
C GLN A 377 21.32 -4.40 23.59
N GLN A 378 21.74 -4.24 22.34
CA GLN A 378 23.16 -4.20 21.96
C GLN A 378 23.89 -3.01 22.57
N LEU A 379 23.26 -1.84 22.65
CA LEU A 379 23.80 -0.67 23.33
C LEU A 379 23.93 -0.92 24.83
N HIS A 380 22.94 -1.56 25.45
CA HIS A 380 23.01 -1.95 26.84
C HIS A 380 24.13 -2.97 27.09
N ASP A 381 24.30 -3.96 26.22
CA ASP A 381 25.40 -4.92 26.30
C ASP A 381 26.77 -4.27 26.09
N LEU A 382 26.86 -3.30 25.17
CA LEU A 382 28.07 -2.50 24.95
C LEU A 382 28.39 -1.62 26.16
N GLN A 383 27.39 -0.96 26.75
CA GLN A 383 27.56 -0.18 27.98
C GLN A 383 28.02 -1.05 29.14
N LYS A 384 27.44 -2.24 29.30
CA LYS A 384 27.87 -3.22 30.29
C LYS A 384 29.32 -3.66 30.06
N LYS A 385 29.71 -3.90 28.81
CA LYS A 385 31.11 -4.21 28.46
C LYS A 385 32.05 -3.06 28.81
N ILE A 386 31.68 -1.81 28.50
CA ILE A 386 32.47 -0.62 28.84
C ILE A 386 32.66 -0.54 30.36
N GLN A 387 31.58 -0.68 31.15
CA GLN A 387 31.67 -0.69 32.61
C GLN A 387 32.59 -1.81 33.13
N THR A 388 32.48 -3.03 32.60
CA THR A 388 33.37 -4.14 33.02
C THR A 388 34.83 -3.91 32.64
N LEU A 389 35.09 -3.16 31.55
CA LEU A 389 36.45 -2.79 31.15
C LEU A 389 37.00 -1.70 32.08
N GLU A 390 36.19 -0.68 32.43
CA GLU A 390 36.57 0.36 33.39
C GLU A 390 36.88 -0.22 34.78
N GLU A 391 36.06 -1.15 35.26
CA GLU A 391 36.32 -1.86 36.53
C GLU A 391 37.62 -2.66 36.47
N LYS A 392 37.90 -3.35 35.36
CA LYS A 392 39.16 -4.08 35.16
C LYS A 392 40.35 -3.13 35.12
N GLU A 393 40.21 -1.98 34.47
CA GLU A 393 41.26 -0.97 34.41
C GLU A 393 41.56 -0.41 35.81
N GLN A 394 40.54 -0.08 36.60
CA GLN A 394 40.71 0.36 38.00
C GLN A 394 41.37 -0.73 38.86
N ASN A 395 40.96 -1.99 38.69
CA ASN A 395 41.57 -3.13 39.39
C ASN A 395 43.02 -3.39 38.98
N LEU A 396 43.45 -2.98 37.78
CA LEU A 396 44.85 -3.06 37.33
C LEU A 396 45.68 -1.84 37.76
N GLN A 397 45.08 -0.67 37.92
CA GLN A 397 45.78 0.52 38.43
C GLN A 397 46.24 0.37 39.88
N GLU A 398 45.51 -0.39 40.72
CA GLU A 398 45.91 -0.69 42.09
C GLU A 398 47.25 -1.46 42.20
N PRO A 399 47.43 -2.63 41.54
CA PRO A 399 48.69 -3.36 41.57
C PRO A 399 49.81 -2.58 40.88
N GLU A 400 49.53 -1.80 39.84
CA GLU A 400 50.53 -0.89 39.24
C GLU A 400 51.02 0.16 40.24
N LYS A 401 50.11 0.80 40.98
CA LYS A 401 50.48 1.74 42.07
C LYS A 401 51.27 1.03 43.18
N LYS A 402 50.91 -0.20 43.55
CA LYS A 402 51.66 -1.01 44.53
C LYS A 402 53.06 -1.36 44.01
N LEU A 403 53.20 -1.72 42.74
CA LEU A 403 54.48 -1.98 42.08
C LEU A 403 55.35 -0.72 42.00
N ALA A 404 54.77 0.43 41.65
CA ALA A 404 55.47 1.71 41.61
C ALA A 404 56.00 2.09 43.01
N ARG A 405 55.19 1.92 44.07
CA ARG A 405 55.62 2.13 45.47
C ARG A 405 56.74 1.17 45.86
N ARG A 406 56.65 -0.11 45.48
CA ARG A 406 57.71 -1.10 45.74
C ARG A 406 59.01 -0.74 45.03
N LYS A 407 58.96 -0.33 43.76
CA LYS A 407 60.14 0.14 43.00
C LYS A 407 60.79 1.34 43.69
N LEU A 408 60.00 2.35 44.06
CA LEU A 408 60.49 3.53 44.75
C LEU A 408 61.13 3.20 46.11
N THR A 409 60.58 2.23 46.85
CA THR A 409 61.16 1.74 48.11
C THR A 409 62.49 1.02 47.89
N ILE A 410 62.58 0.19 46.85
CA ILE A 410 63.83 -0.51 46.49
C ILE A 410 64.90 0.50 46.06
N ASP A 411 64.54 1.50 45.27
CA ASP A 411 65.47 2.53 44.81
C ASP A 411 65.95 3.42 45.96
N ASN A 412 65.07 3.79 46.91
CA ASN A 412 65.49 4.51 48.12
C ASN A 412 66.44 3.67 48.98
N ARG A 413 66.16 2.36 49.18
CA ARG A 413 67.10 1.47 49.88
C ARG A 413 68.44 1.32 49.16
N ARG A 414 68.46 1.35 47.83
CA ARG A 414 69.70 1.36 47.05
C ARG A 414 70.48 2.66 47.25
N ARG A 415 69.80 3.81 47.31
CA ARG A 415 70.42 5.10 47.63
C ARG A 415 70.99 5.12 49.05
N GLU A 416 70.23 4.67 50.04
CA GLU A 416 70.71 4.54 51.43
C GLU A 416 71.91 3.59 51.55
N LYS A 417 71.91 2.47 50.83
CA LYS A 417 73.07 1.55 50.79
C LYS A 417 74.28 2.15 50.09
N ASN A 418 74.07 2.95 49.04
CA ASN A 418 75.17 3.67 48.39
C ASN A 418 75.70 4.77 49.30
N GLU A 419 74.85 5.49 50.04
CA GLU A 419 75.25 6.51 51.01
C GLU A 419 76.00 5.89 52.21
N GLN A 420 75.52 4.77 52.76
CA GLN A 420 76.23 4.01 53.81
C GLN A 420 77.49 3.29 53.29
N GLY A 421 77.56 3.00 51.99
CA GLY A 421 78.74 2.45 51.34
C GLY A 421 79.82 3.50 51.03
N THR A 422 79.53 4.79 51.19
CA THR A 422 80.47 5.88 50.86
C THR A 422 81.30 6.36 52.07
N GLU A 423 81.00 5.90 53.30
CA GLU A 423 81.85 6.17 54.50
C GLU A 423 82.73 4.99 54.94
N GLY A 424 82.74 3.89 54.19
CA GLY A 424 83.37 2.64 54.64
C GLY A 424 84.16 1.84 53.60
N VAL A 425 84.67 2.45 52.52
CA VAL A 425 85.58 1.75 51.59
C VAL A 425 86.64 2.70 51.01
N LEU A 426 87.58 3.11 51.88
CA LEU A 426 88.94 3.51 51.49
C LEU A 426 89.90 2.47 52.08
N ASN A 427 90.06 1.34 51.39
CA ASN A 427 91.24 0.45 51.39
C ASN A 427 90.82 -0.97 50.99
N ASN A 428 90.94 -1.31 49.72
CA ASN A 428 92.00 -2.22 49.31
C ASN A 428 91.87 -2.56 47.83
N SER A 429 93.00 -2.36 47.18
CA SER A 429 93.37 -2.70 45.83
C SER A 429 93.40 -4.21 45.55
N SER A 430 93.28 -4.50 44.25
CA SER A 430 94.06 -5.47 43.47
C SER A 430 93.45 -6.85 43.13
N LEU A 431 93.32 -7.04 41.80
CA LEU A 431 93.47 -8.26 40.97
C LEU A 431 92.68 -9.52 41.38
N THR A 432 91.96 -10.20 40.48
CA THR A 432 92.55 -10.90 39.33
C THR A 432 91.48 -11.27 38.29
N ARG A 433 91.85 -11.13 37.00
CA ARG A 433 91.15 -11.66 35.82
C ARG A 433 91.03 -13.19 35.88
N PHE A 434 89.87 -13.74 35.51
CA PHE A 434 89.83 -15.00 34.75
C PHE A 434 88.68 -14.94 33.73
N SER A 435 89.08 -14.95 32.46
CA SER A 435 88.24 -15.02 31.27
C SER A 435 88.10 -16.47 30.82
N LEU A 436 86.89 -16.93 30.52
CA LEU A 436 86.66 -18.07 29.64
C LEU A 436 85.32 -17.92 28.91
N PHE A 437 85.44 -17.66 27.59
CA PHE A 437 84.65 -18.17 26.46
C PHE A 437 83.11 -18.14 26.52
N GLN A 438 82.36 -17.79 25.47
CA GLN A 438 82.62 -17.21 24.14
C GLN A 438 81.23 -16.80 23.60
N PRO A 439 81.15 -15.87 22.62
CA PRO A 439 79.91 -15.34 22.10
C PRO A 439 79.39 -16.21 20.96
N ASN A 440 78.08 -16.43 20.91
CA ASN A 440 77.43 -16.91 19.69
C ASN A 440 76.62 -15.76 19.09
N ALA A 441 77.27 -15.04 18.18
CA ALA A 441 76.63 -14.15 17.26
C ALA A 441 76.11 -14.99 16.09
N ASN A 442 74.80 -14.97 15.87
CA ASN A 442 74.20 -15.10 14.56
C ASN A 442 72.74 -14.67 14.64
N LYS A 443 72.46 -13.51 14.04
CA LYS A 443 71.58 -13.34 12.87
C LYS A 443 70.70 -12.10 13.03
N ALA A 444 71.14 -11.04 12.37
CA ALA A 444 70.28 -9.97 11.92
C ALA A 444 69.57 -10.41 10.64
N GLU A 445 68.25 -10.23 10.59
CA GLU A 445 67.37 -10.14 9.42
C GLU A 445 66.08 -9.52 10.02
N ASN A 446 65.93 -8.20 10.05
CA ASN A 446 65.32 -7.41 8.98
C ASN A 446 64.62 -8.26 7.91
N LEU A 447 63.31 -8.46 8.07
CA LEU A 447 62.38 -8.27 6.98
C LEU A 447 60.96 -8.05 7.51
N VAL A 448 60.42 -6.93 7.04
CA VAL A 448 59.03 -6.53 7.04
C VAL A 448 58.17 -7.66 6.48
N GLU A 449 57.18 -8.13 7.25
CA GLU A 449 56.07 -8.93 6.73
C GLU A 449 54.76 -8.31 7.27
N LEU A 450 54.44 -7.14 6.70
CA LEU A 450 53.12 -6.53 6.68
C LEU A 450 52.61 -6.70 5.24
N GLN A 451 52.14 -7.89 4.89
CA GLN A 451 51.33 -8.14 3.69
C GLN A 451 50.69 -9.52 3.80
N GLY A 452 49.39 -9.54 4.10
CA GLY A 452 48.63 -10.77 4.29
C GLY A 452 47.21 -10.53 4.78
N MET A 453 46.57 -9.47 4.29
CA MET A 453 45.11 -9.33 4.32
C MET A 453 44.71 -9.00 2.89
N GLU A 454 44.88 -10.00 2.02
CA GLU A 454 44.28 -9.98 0.70
C GLU A 454 42.77 -10.09 0.88
N ASP A 455 42.13 -9.05 0.38
CA ASP A 455 40.73 -8.97 0.04
C ASP A 455 40.24 -10.23 -0.71
N GLU A 456 39.52 -11.11 -0.03
CA GLU A 456 38.52 -11.96 -0.69
C GLU A 456 37.28 -11.11 -1.02
N PHE A 457 37.42 -10.27 -2.05
CA PHE A 457 36.29 -9.78 -2.82
C PHE A 457 35.90 -10.86 -3.84
N PRO A 458 34.66 -11.36 -3.84
CA PRO A 458 34.20 -12.25 -4.90
C PRO A 458 34.09 -11.48 -6.22
N SER A 459 35.04 -11.78 -7.11
CA SER A 459 34.99 -11.53 -8.54
C SER A 459 33.65 -12.02 -9.12
N ARG A 460 32.75 -11.08 -9.39
CA ARG A 460 31.57 -11.28 -10.24
C ARG A 460 32.06 -11.59 -11.64
N ARG A 461 32.02 -12.87 -11.99
CA ARG A 461 32.08 -13.33 -13.38
C ARG A 461 30.80 -12.87 -14.09
N THR A 462 30.94 -11.83 -14.90
CA THR A 462 30.08 -11.58 -16.05
C THR A 462 30.07 -12.80 -16.95
N LYS A 463 28.94 -13.50 -17.03
CA LYS A 463 28.60 -14.29 -18.22
C LYS A 463 27.54 -13.51 -19.01
N SER A 464 27.99 -13.10 -20.19
CA SER A 464 27.19 -12.87 -21.38
C SER A 464 26.02 -13.87 -21.48
N LEU A 465 24.79 -13.43 -21.69
CA LEU A 465 24.25 -13.08 -23.02
C LEU A 465 24.50 -14.22 -24.02
N ASP A 466 23.64 -15.24 -23.93
CA ASP A 466 23.26 -16.04 -25.08
C ASP A 466 21.76 -15.83 -25.33
N LEU A 467 21.52 -15.36 -26.55
CA LEU A 467 20.28 -15.24 -27.30
C LEU A 467 19.17 -16.25 -26.96
N PHE A 468 17.94 -15.75 -26.78
CA PHE A 468 16.75 -16.11 -27.56
C PHE A 468 15.64 -15.05 -27.37
#